data_AF-A0A2E0PZ04-F1
#
_entry.id   AF-A0A2E0PZ04-F1
#
_cell.length_a   1.000
_cell.length_b   1.000
_cell.length_c   1.000
_cell.angle_alpha   90.00
_cell.angle_beta   90.00
_cell.angle_gamma   90.00
#
_symmetry.space_group_name_H-M   'P 1'
#
loop_
_entity.id
_entity.type
_entity.pdbx_description
1 polymer ?
#
loop_
_entity_poly.entity_id
_entity_poly.type
_entity_poly.pdbx_seq_one_letter_code
_entity_poly.pdbx_strand_id
1 'polypeptide(L)'
;MKLLIKLVVSLLVILVISVSVIAITLVNFDPNNYKDTIASKVKEETGRNLSINGDINFTLYPWLGINIEGVQLSNTDSFDSTL
;
A
#
# COMPACT_ATOMS: atom_id res chain seq x y z
N MET A 1 -37.55 6.20 -21.02
CA MET A 1 -36.66 5.05 -21.31
C MET A 1 -35.27 5.46 -21.83
N LYS A 2 -35.14 6.23 -22.92
CA LYS A 2 -33.82 6.59 -23.51
C LYS A 2 -32.86 7.31 -22.56
N LEU A 3 -33.38 8.14 -21.65
CA LEU A 3 -32.59 8.92 -20.68
C LEU A 3 -31.95 8.01 -19.60
N LEU A 4 -32.71 7.03 -19.10
CA LEU A 4 -32.19 6.02 -18.16
C LEU A 4 -31.09 5.16 -18.81
N ILE A 5 -31.30 4.74 -20.06
CA ILE A 5 -30.30 3.96 -20.80
C ILE A 5 -29.00 4.76 -20.98
N LYS A 6 -29.09 6.04 -21.35
CA LYS A 6 -27.91 6.92 -21.46
C LYS A 6 -27.17 7.08 -20.13
N LEU A 7 -27.89 7.22 -19.01
CA LEU A 7 -27.27 7.32 -17.68
C LEU A 7 -26.55 6.04 -17.29
N VAL A 8 -27.17 4.88 -17.51
CA VAL A 8 -26.55 3.58 -17.21
C VAL A 8 -25.29 3.37 -18.05
N VAL A 9 -25.36 3.67 -19.35
CA VAL A 9 -24.20 3.57 -20.25
C VAL A 9 -23.09 4.54 -19.81
N SER A 10 -23.44 5.78 -19.48
CA SER A 10 -22.49 6.78 -18.97
C SER A 10 -21.80 6.30 -17.69
N LEU A 11 -22.55 5.73 -16.75
CA LEU A 11 -22.01 5.22 -15.49
C LEU A 11 -21.07 4.03 -15.72
N LEU A 12 -21.45 3.11 -16.62
CA LEU A 12 -20.60 1.98 -16.99
C LEU A 12 -19.29 2.43 -17.64
N VAL A 13 -19.34 3.43 -18.52
CA VAL A 13 -18.13 3.99 -19.14
C VAL A 13 -17.21 4.59 -18.08
N ILE A 14 -17.76 5.39 -17.15
CA ILE A 14 -16.99 5.96 -16.04
C ILE A 14 -16.36 4.85 -15.21
N LEU A 15 -17.13 3.82 -14.84
CA LEU A 15 -16.63 2.69 -14.06
C LEU A 15 -15.45 1.99 -14.74
N VAL A 16 -15.58 1.70 -16.04
CA VAL A 16 -14.51 1.05 -16.83
C VAL A 16 -13.26 1.92 -16.88
N ILE A 17 -13.40 3.22 -17.10
CA ILE A 17 -12.27 4.17 -17.11
C ILE A 17 -11.59 4.18 -15.73
N SER A 18 -12.37 4.30 -14.65
CA SER A 18 -11.83 4.31 -13.28
C SER A 18 -11.05 3.04 -12.96
N VAL A 19 -11.60 1.86 -13.26
CA VAL A 19 -10.91 0.58 -13.04
C VAL A 19 -9.64 0.49 -13.87
N SER A 20 -9.67 0.95 -15.13
CA SER A 20 -8.52 0.92 -16.02
C SER A 20 -7.37 1.80 -15.50
N VAL A 21 -7.69 3.01 -15.02
CA VAL A 21 -6.69 3.92 -14.43
C VAL A 21 -6.06 3.28 -13.19
N ILE A 22 -6.86 2.73 -12.28
CA ILE A 22 -6.36 2.07 -11.07
C ILE A 22 -5.45 0.90 -11.44
N ALA A 23 -5.86 0.05 -12.38
CA ALA A 23 -5.05 -1.10 -12.81
C ALA A 23 -3.71 -0.67 -13.40
N ILE A 24 -3.70 0.35 -14.26
CA ILE A 24 -2.46 0.89 -14.84
C ILE A 24 -1.55 1.42 -13.74
N THR A 25 -2.08 2.19 -12.78
CA THR A 25 -1.29 2.72 -11.67
C THR A 25 -0.69 1.61 -10.81
N LEU A 26 -1.48 0.60 -10.44
CA LEU A 26 -1.01 -0.52 -9.60
C LEU A 26 0.05 -1.39 -10.29
N VAL A 27 -0.03 -1.57 -11.62
CA VAL A 27 0.98 -2.33 -12.37
C VAL A 27 2.29 -1.56 -12.51
N ASN A 28 2.24 -0.23 -12.64
CA ASN A 28 3.44 0.59 -12.77
C ASN A 28 4.09 0.97 -11.42
N PHE A 29 3.36 0.83 -10.32
CA PHE A 29 3.84 1.15 -8.99
C PHE A 29 4.27 -0.13 -8.28
N ASP A 30 5.59 -0.37 -8.20
CA ASP A 30 6.13 -1.46 -7.39
C ASP A 30 6.35 -0.97 -5.95
N PRO A 31 5.55 -1.44 -4.97
CA PRO A 31 5.69 -1.00 -3.59
C PRO A 31 7.00 -1.47 -2.93
N ASN A 32 7.68 -2.48 -3.48
CA ASN A 32 8.94 -3.00 -2.93
C ASN A 32 10.09 -2.00 -3.07
N ASN A 33 10.01 -1.08 -4.03
CA ASN A 33 11.00 0.00 -4.22
C ASN A 33 11.00 1.02 -3.06
N TYR A 34 9.96 1.01 -2.22
CA TYR A 34 9.81 1.96 -1.12
C TYR A 34 10.24 1.41 0.24
N LYS A 35 10.69 0.15 0.33
CA LYS A 35 11.14 -0.48 1.59
C LYS A 35 12.16 0.38 2.33
N ASP A 36 13.18 0.85 1.62
CA ASP A 36 14.25 1.68 2.20
C ASP A 36 13.76 3.05 2.64
N THR A 37 12.83 3.64 1.87
CA THR A 37 12.22 4.93 2.23
C THR A 37 11.39 4.80 3.50
N ILE A 38 10.58 3.75 3.61
CA ILE A 38 9.78 3.45 4.81
C ILE A 38 10.70 3.20 6.00
N ALA A 39 11.74 2.38 5.84
CA ALA A 39 12.70 2.10 6.90
C ALA A 39 13.41 3.36 7.40
N SER A 40 13.84 4.23 6.47
CA SER A 40 14.48 5.51 6.79
C SER A 40 13.53 6.44 7.54
N LYS A 41 12.28 6.53 7.09
CA LYS A 41 11.24 7.34 7.75
C LYS A 41 10.96 6.84 9.16
N VAL A 42 10.84 5.53 9.37
CA VAL A 42 10.64 4.97 10.71
C VAL A 42 11.83 5.24 11.61
N LYS A 43 13.06 5.17 11.08
CA LYS A 43 14.26 5.54 11.84
C LYS A 43 14.30 7.02 12.22
N GLU A 44 13.91 7.89 11.30
CA GLU A 44 13.82 9.35 11.56
C GLU A 44 12.83 9.65 12.69
N GLU A 45 11.64 9.05 12.65
CA GLU A 45 10.55 9.37 13.58
C GLU A 45 10.66 8.63 14.93
N THR A 46 11.28 7.45 14.96
CA THR A 46 11.33 6.59 16.17
C THR A 46 12.73 6.35 16.71
N GLY A 47 13.78 6.66 15.95
CA GLY A 47 15.16 6.29 16.27
C GLY A 47 15.48 4.80 16.10
N ARG A 48 14.53 3.96 15.65
CA ARG A 48 14.68 2.50 15.55
C ARG A 48 14.94 2.04 14.13
N ASN A 49 15.70 0.96 13.96
CA ASN A 49 15.93 0.37 12.65
C ASN A 49 14.78 -0.59 12.30
N LEU A 50 14.03 -0.27 11.25
CA LEU A 50 13.04 -1.15 10.64
C LEU A 50 13.70 -1.93 9.49
N SER A 51 13.48 -3.24 9.43
CA SER A 51 13.87 -4.12 8.33
C SER A 51 12.63 -4.79 7.75
N ILE A 52 12.47 -4.73 6.44
CA ILE A 52 11.36 -5.35 5.70
C ILE A 52 11.97 -6.40 4.77
N ASN A 53 12.04 -7.65 5.23
CA ASN A 53 12.70 -8.74 4.52
C ASN A 53 11.75 -9.53 3.59
N GLY A 54 10.45 -9.40 3.78
CA GLY A 54 9.43 -9.99 2.91
C GLY A 54 8.94 -9.01 1.86
N ASP A 55 7.98 -9.46 1.04
CA ASP A 55 7.41 -8.65 -0.03
C ASP A 55 6.29 -7.72 0.46
N ILE A 56 6.15 -6.61 -0.26
CA ILE A 56 5.02 -5.72 -0.12
C ILE A 56 4.05 -6.00 -1.27
N ASN A 57 2.82 -6.36 -0.94
CA ASN A 57 1.79 -6.71 -1.91
C ASN A 57 0.56 -5.84 -1.72
N PHE A 58 -0.11 -5.49 -2.82
CA PHE A 58 -1.43 -4.87 -2.75
C PHE A 58 -2.50 -5.91 -2.45
N THR A 59 -3.41 -5.56 -1.54
CA THR A 59 -4.61 -6.37 -1.25
C THR A 59 -5.85 -5.62 -1.69
N LEU A 60 -6.82 -6.35 -2.24
CA LEU A 60 -8.02 -5.80 -2.86
C LEU A 60 -9.29 -6.46 -2.28
N TYR A 61 -9.52 -6.40 -0.97
CA TYR A 61 -10.80 -6.81 -0.36
C TYR A 61 -10.87 -6.51 1.15
N PRO A 62 -11.95 -5.89 1.70
CA PRO A 62 -13.04 -5.17 1.01
C PRO A 62 -12.61 -3.81 0.44
N TRP A 63 -11.46 -3.31 0.88
CA TRP A 63 -10.82 -2.06 0.43
C TRP A 63 -9.43 -2.35 -0.13
N LEU A 64 -8.87 -1.38 -0.88
CA LEU A 64 -7.46 -1.41 -1.29
C LEU A 64 -6.58 -1.26 -0.06
N GLY A 65 -5.68 -2.21 0.16
CA GLY A 65 -4.73 -2.23 1.26
C GLY A 65 -3.34 -2.62 0.79
N ILE A 66 -2.40 -2.61 1.74
CA ILE A 66 -1.03 -3.09 1.56
C ILE A 66 -0.80 -4.18 2.59
N ASN A 67 -0.34 -5.34 2.15
CA ASN A 67 0.18 -6.41 2.99
C ASN A 67 1.71 -6.35 2.94
N ILE A 68 2.35 -6.42 4.11
CA ILE A 68 3.80 -6.37 4.25
C ILE A 68 4.23 -7.59 5.04
N GLU A 69 5.13 -8.38 4.47
CA GLU A 69 5.68 -9.57 5.11
C GLU A 69 7.08 -9.32 5.69
N GLY A 70 7.46 -10.11 6.68
CA GLY A 70 8.84 -10.12 7.20
C GLY A 70 9.30 -8.82 7.85
N VAL A 71 8.39 -8.07 8.46
CA VAL A 71 8.69 -6.81 9.16
C VAL A 71 9.37 -7.09 10.51
N GLN A 72 10.51 -6.47 10.73
CA GLN A 72 11.28 -6.55 11.98
C GLN A 72 11.69 -5.15 12.43
N LEU A 73 11.62 -4.87 13.72
CA LEU A 73 11.96 -3.57 14.29
C LEU A 73 12.92 -3.73 15.47
N SER A 74 14.10 -3.12 15.40
CA SER A 74 15.15 -3.24 16.42
C SER A 74 14.68 -2.72 17.77
N ASN A 75 15.02 -3.36 18.89
CA ASN A 75 14.65 -2.86 20.21
C ASN A 75 15.36 -1.54 20.53
N THR A 76 14.86 -0.77 21.51
CA THR A 76 15.58 0.40 22.02
C THR A 76 16.55 -0.04 23.11
N ASP A 77 17.66 0.67 23.29
CA ASP A 77 18.67 0.39 24.32
C ASP A 77 18.08 0.40 25.76
N SER A 78 16.89 0.99 25.93
CA SER A 78 16.20 1.13 27.22
C SER A 78 15.48 -0.14 27.71
N PHE A 79 15.28 -1.14 26.84
CA PHE A 79 14.61 -2.38 27.21
C PHE A 79 15.55 -3.45 27.79
N ASP A 80 16.87 -3.34 27.54
CA ASP A 80 17.87 -4.30 28.03
C ASP A 80 18.30 -4.03 29.49
N SER A 81 17.89 -2.91 30.08
CA SER A 81 18.34 -2.47 31.42
C SER A 81 17.44 -2.89 32.59
N THR A 82 16.51 -3.83 32.39
CA THR A 82 15.62 -4.35 33.45
C THR A 82 15.85 -5.81 33.85
N LEU A 83 17.05 -6.36 33.60
CA LEU A 83 17.48 -7.66 34.16
C LEU A 83 18.48 -7.47 35.30
#